data_AF-A0A9N8DRD3-F1
#
_entry.id   AF-A0A9N8DRD3-F1
#
_cell.length_a   1.000
_cell.length_b   1.000
_cell.length_c   1.000
_cell.angle_alpha   90.00
_cell.angle_beta   90.00
_cell.angle_gamma   90.00
#
_symmetry.space_group_name_H-M   'P 1'
#
loop_
_entity.id
_entity.type
_entity.pdbx_description
1 polymer ?
#
loop_
_entity_poly.entity_id
_entity_poly.type
_entity_poly.pdbx_seq_one_letter_code
_entity_poly.pdbx_strand_id
1 'polypeptide(L)'
;MTSTKTPSKAPTGPPSRSPTKAPTKSPTRAPTKAPTKSPSKPPTKAPSKSPTLSPTKFPTPVPTSTPTAGGFVFTRPTLLAAIAADDFSPSSPYGAIATWDVSKVSDFYALFKTKTTFNENIDTWTTSQVTDFRLTFDGTSSFNQPLSSWDTSSATSMNLMFYGSTFNEDISTWDVSKVVGMGFMFGASSFNRNIDSWDVSSVTRFDSAFELATNFNQPLGSWNVGNGNQFGYMFYQATNFNQDLSSWDVSKGARFSSTFHQSNFNQDVSGWNVAKGTTFNSMFYSSAFNQDLCAWGNGANPIALNTAPTAAMFDATPCPTNTNPDLNASPRGPFCYTC
;
A
#
# COMPACT_ATOMS: atom_id res chain seq x y z
N MET A 1 57.57 14.07 -23.12
CA MET A 1 57.21 13.64 -24.49
C MET A 1 57.03 12.14 -24.45
N THR A 2 55.79 11.69 -24.27
CA THR A 2 55.46 10.29 -24.02
C THR A 2 54.12 9.97 -24.68
N SER A 3 54.16 8.90 -25.45
CA SER A 3 53.21 8.43 -26.47
C SER A 3 51.80 8.14 -25.95
N THR A 4 50.79 8.85 -26.45
CA THR A 4 49.37 8.46 -26.40
C THR A 4 49.03 7.59 -27.62
N LYS A 5 48.78 6.30 -27.39
CA LYS A 5 48.22 5.37 -28.40
C LYS A 5 46.71 5.52 -28.43
N THR A 6 46.17 5.91 -29.59
CA THR A 6 44.75 5.81 -29.94
C THR A 6 44.42 4.38 -30.39
N PRO A 7 43.28 3.79 -29.98
CA PRO A 7 42.77 2.58 -30.60
C PRO A 7 41.95 2.92 -31.86
N SER A 8 42.42 2.44 -33.00
CA SER A 8 41.69 2.38 -34.26
C SER A 8 41.00 1.03 -34.38
N LYS A 9 39.66 1.04 -34.53
CA LYS A 9 38.87 0.30 -35.54
C LYS A 9 37.41 0.16 -35.08
N ALA A 10 36.53 0.84 -35.80
CA ALA A 10 35.10 0.60 -35.79
C ALA A 10 34.79 -0.76 -36.46
N PRO A 11 33.81 -1.54 -35.98
CA PRO A 11 33.37 -2.75 -36.66
C PRO A 11 32.63 -2.40 -37.96
N THR A 12 33.16 -2.90 -39.07
CA THR A 12 32.50 -2.93 -40.38
C THR A 12 31.53 -4.11 -40.47
N GLY A 13 30.26 -3.84 -40.75
CA GLY A 13 29.34 -4.78 -41.39
C GLY A 13 28.01 -5.03 -40.64
N PRO A 14 26.84 -4.82 -41.27
CA PRO A 14 25.55 -5.23 -40.71
C PRO A 14 25.41 -6.77 -40.72
N PRO A 15 24.63 -7.36 -39.80
CA PRO A 15 24.41 -8.79 -39.77
C PRO A 15 23.72 -9.27 -41.05
N SER A 16 24.43 -10.08 -41.82
CA SER A 16 23.91 -10.84 -42.95
C SER A 16 23.14 -12.06 -42.42
N ARG A 17 21.81 -11.97 -42.45
CA ARG A 17 20.81 -13.02 -42.77
C ARG A 17 19.52 -12.78 -41.99
N SER A 18 18.54 -12.18 -42.68
CA SER A 18 17.13 -12.19 -42.29
C SER A 18 16.59 -13.62 -42.25
N PRO A 19 15.64 -13.96 -41.35
CA PRO A 19 15.00 -15.27 -41.34
C PRO A 19 14.28 -15.50 -42.66
N THR A 20 14.74 -16.48 -43.43
CA THR A 20 14.09 -16.87 -44.68
C THR A 20 12.99 -17.86 -44.36
N LYS A 21 11.81 -17.35 -43.95
CA LYS A 21 10.45 -17.91 -44.19
C LYS A 21 9.45 -17.32 -43.18
N ALA A 22 8.42 -16.65 -43.71
CA ALA A 22 7.19 -16.36 -42.98
C ALA A 22 6.46 -17.66 -42.58
N PRO A 23 5.70 -17.69 -41.47
CA PRO A 23 4.83 -18.82 -41.16
C PRO A 23 3.70 -18.87 -42.20
N THR A 24 3.82 -19.79 -43.14
CA THR A 24 2.74 -20.09 -44.07
C THR A 24 1.74 -21.05 -43.42
N LYS A 25 0.48 -20.56 -43.33
CA LYS A 25 -0.81 -21.27 -43.17
C LYS A 25 -1.32 -21.46 -41.73
N SER A 26 -2.39 -20.71 -41.44
CA SER A 26 -3.42 -21.08 -40.46
C SER A 26 -3.97 -22.49 -40.73
N PRO A 27 -4.43 -23.23 -39.70
CA PRO A 27 -4.89 -24.61 -39.84
C PRO A 27 -6.06 -24.68 -40.83
N THR A 28 -5.85 -25.34 -41.98
CA THR A 28 -6.86 -25.40 -43.05
C THR A 28 -7.73 -26.66 -43.00
N ARG A 29 -7.90 -27.29 -41.83
CA ARG A 29 -8.85 -28.41 -41.66
C ARG A 29 -9.39 -28.49 -40.24
N ALA A 30 -10.69 -28.26 -40.11
CA ALA A 30 -11.47 -28.68 -38.94
C ALA A 30 -11.45 -30.21 -38.81
N PRO A 31 -11.61 -30.78 -37.60
CA PRO A 31 -11.64 -32.23 -37.41
C PRO A 31 -12.81 -32.85 -38.18
N THR A 32 -12.53 -33.60 -39.24
CA THR A 32 -13.54 -34.28 -40.07
C THR A 32 -13.96 -35.66 -39.54
N LYS A 33 -13.88 -35.91 -38.22
CA LYS A 33 -14.50 -37.10 -37.59
C LYS A 33 -15.12 -36.75 -36.24
N ALA A 34 -16.45 -36.74 -36.21
CA ALA A 34 -17.23 -36.75 -34.98
C ALA A 34 -16.97 -38.06 -34.20
N PRO A 35 -17.06 -38.06 -32.85
CA PRO A 35 -16.96 -39.29 -32.06
C PRO A 35 -18.10 -40.23 -32.46
N THR A 36 -17.78 -41.37 -33.05
CA THR A 36 -18.79 -42.29 -33.59
C THR A 36 -19.35 -43.30 -32.58
N LYS A 37 -19.15 -43.15 -31.26
CA LYS A 37 -19.84 -43.98 -30.26
C LYS A 37 -20.15 -43.22 -28.97
N SER A 38 -21.44 -42.95 -28.75
CA SER A 38 -21.99 -42.72 -27.41
C SER A 38 -21.93 -44.02 -26.59
N PRO A 39 -21.73 -43.97 -25.26
CA PRO A 39 -21.79 -45.15 -24.41
C PRO A 39 -23.18 -45.79 -24.52
N SER A 40 -23.26 -47.04 -25.00
CA SER A 40 -24.54 -47.71 -25.26
C SER A 40 -25.10 -48.47 -24.05
N LYS A 41 -24.58 -48.27 -22.83
CA LYS A 41 -25.11 -48.93 -21.62
C LYS A 41 -24.99 -48.04 -20.37
N PRO A 42 -26.07 -47.88 -19.59
CA PRO A 42 -25.98 -47.26 -18.26
C PRO A 42 -25.18 -48.17 -17.30
N PRO A 43 -24.58 -47.63 -16.23
CA PRO A 43 -23.83 -48.43 -15.27
C PRO A 43 -24.76 -49.42 -14.57
N THR A 44 -24.56 -50.72 -14.81
CA THR A 44 -25.39 -51.80 -14.25
C THR A 44 -24.98 -52.25 -12.84
N LYS A 45 -24.24 -51.44 -12.08
CA LYS A 45 -23.99 -51.71 -10.65
C LYS A 45 -24.06 -50.41 -9.83
N ALA A 46 -25.09 -50.32 -8.99
CA ALA A 46 -25.12 -49.39 -7.87
C ALA A 46 -23.95 -49.73 -6.90
N PRO A 47 -23.35 -48.73 -6.22
CA PRO A 47 -22.34 -49.00 -5.21
C PRO A 47 -22.97 -49.82 -4.08
N SER A 48 -22.59 -51.09 -3.92
CA SER A 48 -23.26 -51.99 -2.98
C SER A 48 -22.71 -51.91 -1.55
N LYS A 49 -21.97 -50.85 -1.18
CA LYS A 49 -21.48 -50.68 0.19
C LYS A 49 -21.56 -49.21 0.59
N SER A 50 -22.42 -48.94 1.59
CA SER A 50 -22.40 -47.71 2.37
C SER A 50 -20.99 -47.55 3.01
N PRO A 51 -20.45 -46.33 3.16
CA PRO A 51 -19.17 -46.13 3.83
C PRO A 51 -19.26 -46.67 5.26
N THR A 52 -18.52 -47.75 5.55
CA THR A 52 -18.54 -48.41 6.86
C THR A 52 -17.61 -47.76 7.88
N LEU A 53 -17.04 -46.59 7.60
CA LEU A 53 -16.18 -45.87 8.53
C LEU A 53 -16.70 -44.44 8.70
N SER A 54 -17.16 -44.14 9.91
CA SER A 54 -17.47 -42.79 10.39
C SER A 54 -16.25 -41.87 10.20
N PRO A 55 -16.44 -40.55 9.95
CA PRO A 55 -15.31 -39.63 9.81
C PRO A 55 -14.54 -39.59 11.13
N THR A 56 -13.36 -40.19 11.16
CA THR A 56 -12.45 -40.06 12.29
C THR A 56 -11.85 -38.67 12.26
N LYS A 57 -12.22 -37.90 13.29
CA LYS A 57 -11.60 -36.70 13.83
C LYS A 57 -10.11 -36.52 13.44
N PHE A 58 -9.79 -35.26 13.14
CA PHE A 58 -8.49 -34.59 12.97
C PHE A 58 -8.02 -34.30 11.52
N PRO A 59 -7.68 -33.03 11.19
CA PRO A 59 -6.90 -32.71 9.99
C PRO A 59 -5.53 -33.39 10.09
N THR A 60 -5.11 -34.08 9.03
CA THR A 60 -3.80 -34.72 8.92
C THR A 60 -2.77 -33.76 8.30
N PRO A 61 -1.46 -34.07 8.36
CA PRO A 61 -0.56 -33.78 9.46
C PRO A 61 0.49 -32.73 9.04
N VAL A 62 1.28 -32.29 10.01
CA VAL A 62 2.61 -31.67 9.83
C VAL A 62 3.32 -32.21 8.58
N PRO A 63 3.86 -31.35 7.70
CA PRO A 63 4.43 -31.79 6.43
C PRO A 63 5.68 -32.65 6.63
N THR A 64 5.78 -33.70 5.82
CA THR A 64 6.79 -34.78 5.90
C THR A 64 8.06 -34.47 5.11
N SER A 65 8.22 -33.26 4.58
CA SER A 65 9.49 -32.84 3.98
C SER A 65 10.42 -32.39 5.11
N THR A 66 11.43 -33.21 5.41
CA THR A 66 12.58 -32.77 6.18
C THR A 66 13.13 -31.47 5.57
N PRO A 67 13.51 -30.46 6.39
CA PRO A 67 14.15 -29.26 5.88
C PRO A 67 15.36 -29.68 5.06
N THR A 68 15.33 -29.41 3.77
CA THR A 68 16.57 -29.48 2.98
C THR A 68 17.42 -28.30 3.46
N ALA A 69 18.74 -28.31 3.25
CA ALA A 69 19.65 -27.28 3.75
C ALA A 69 19.24 -25.81 3.38
N GLY A 70 18.27 -25.61 2.48
CA GLY A 70 17.49 -24.38 2.36
C GLY A 70 16.02 -24.57 2.73
N GLY A 71 15.67 -24.36 4.00
CA GLY A 71 14.32 -24.00 4.47
C GLY A 71 13.14 -24.94 4.17
N PHE A 72 12.00 -24.70 4.83
CA PHE A 72 10.71 -25.22 4.36
C PHE A 72 10.13 -24.26 3.32
N VAL A 73 9.74 -24.78 2.15
CA VAL A 73 9.15 -23.97 1.07
C VAL A 73 7.65 -23.84 1.26
N PHE A 74 7.20 -22.63 1.55
CA PHE A 74 5.81 -22.35 1.88
C PHE A 74 4.94 -22.05 0.66
N THR A 75 3.71 -22.54 0.76
CA THR A 75 2.55 -21.97 0.06
C THR A 75 1.77 -21.10 1.05
N ARG A 76 0.90 -20.21 0.55
CA ARG A 76 0.07 -19.36 1.40
C ARG A 76 -0.69 -20.11 2.51
N PRO A 77 -1.39 -21.24 2.25
CA PRO A 77 -2.10 -21.97 3.31
C PRO A 77 -1.16 -22.59 4.35
N THR A 78 -0.02 -23.13 3.93
CA THR A 78 0.95 -23.72 4.86
C THR A 78 1.65 -22.65 5.70
N LEU A 79 1.90 -21.46 5.14
CA LEU A 79 2.46 -20.33 5.87
C LEU A 79 1.50 -19.85 6.97
N LEU A 80 0.21 -19.71 6.63
CA LEU A 80 -0.82 -19.38 7.61
C LEU A 80 -0.91 -20.41 8.73
N ALA A 81 -0.88 -21.70 8.39
CA ALA A 81 -0.93 -22.77 9.38
C ALA A 81 0.29 -22.75 10.32
N ALA A 82 1.49 -22.54 9.78
CA ALA A 82 2.72 -22.43 10.58
C ALA A 82 2.69 -21.19 11.48
N ILE A 83 2.28 -20.03 10.94
CA ILE A 83 2.14 -18.80 11.71
C ILE A 83 1.06 -18.95 12.80
N ALA A 84 -0.04 -19.67 12.53
CA ALA A 84 -1.09 -19.93 13.51
C ALA A 84 -0.69 -20.92 14.61
N ALA A 85 0.28 -21.80 14.35
CA ALA A 85 0.83 -22.71 15.35
C ALA A 85 1.70 -21.98 16.39
N ASP A 86 2.15 -20.76 16.09
CA ASP A 86 2.91 -19.88 17.00
C ASP A 86 4.19 -20.51 17.55
N ASP A 87 4.79 -21.42 16.78
CA ASP A 87 6.10 -22.03 17.06
C ASP A 87 7.09 -21.66 15.97
N PHE A 88 7.88 -20.63 16.26
CA PHE A 88 8.93 -20.07 15.39
C PHE A 88 10.33 -20.60 15.72
N SER A 89 10.43 -21.55 16.65
CA SER A 89 11.69 -22.08 17.15
C SER A 89 12.40 -22.98 16.14
N PRO A 90 13.73 -23.20 16.27
CA PRO A 90 14.45 -24.20 15.46
C PRO A 90 13.90 -25.62 15.58
N SER A 91 13.19 -25.95 16.68
CA SER A 91 12.54 -27.24 16.91
C SER A 91 11.15 -27.37 16.28
N SER A 92 10.59 -26.27 15.75
CA SER A 92 9.35 -26.28 15.00
C SER A 92 9.44 -27.27 13.83
N PRO A 93 8.34 -27.92 13.41
CA PRO A 93 8.36 -28.79 12.25
C PRO A 93 8.80 -28.11 10.94
N TYR A 94 8.75 -26.78 10.91
CA TYR A 94 9.18 -25.96 9.77
C TYR A 94 10.58 -25.36 9.95
N GLY A 95 11.26 -25.65 11.07
CA GLY A 95 12.48 -24.99 11.48
C GLY A 95 12.25 -23.53 11.92
N ALA A 96 13.34 -22.84 12.25
CA ALA A 96 13.30 -21.45 12.69
C ALA A 96 12.71 -20.53 11.60
N ILE A 97 11.89 -19.56 11.98
CA ILE A 97 11.17 -18.68 11.04
C ILE A 97 12.07 -17.93 10.07
N ALA A 98 13.27 -17.54 10.49
CA ALA A 98 14.26 -16.88 9.63
C ALA A 98 14.74 -17.75 8.45
N THR A 99 14.49 -19.07 8.49
CA THR A 99 14.86 -20.02 7.42
C THR A 99 13.70 -20.37 6.50
N TRP A 100 12.50 -19.83 6.74
CA TRP A 100 11.32 -20.13 5.96
C TRP A 100 11.44 -19.56 4.55
N ASP A 101 11.26 -20.40 3.53
CA ASP A 101 11.26 -19.96 2.14
C ASP A 101 9.82 -19.60 1.72
N VAL A 102 9.57 -18.29 1.63
CA VAL A 102 8.29 -17.71 1.21
C VAL A 102 8.31 -17.24 -0.26
N SER A 103 9.33 -17.60 -1.04
CA SER A 103 9.53 -17.13 -2.42
C SER A 103 8.39 -17.48 -3.40
N LYS A 104 7.55 -18.45 -3.05
CA LYS A 104 6.37 -18.87 -3.83
C LYS A 104 5.06 -18.25 -3.36
N VAL A 105 5.08 -17.42 -2.32
CA VAL A 105 3.88 -16.79 -1.75
C VAL A 105 3.74 -15.39 -2.34
N SER A 106 2.58 -15.10 -2.93
CA SER A 106 2.28 -13.78 -3.51
C SER A 106 1.33 -12.92 -2.67
N ASP A 107 0.80 -13.47 -1.59
CA ASP A 107 -0.23 -12.85 -0.74
C ASP A 107 0.19 -12.91 0.74
N PHE A 108 0.46 -11.74 1.33
CA PHE A 108 0.78 -11.57 2.73
C PHE A 108 -0.39 -10.99 3.54
N TYR A 109 -1.61 -11.03 2.98
CA TYR A 109 -2.81 -10.50 3.62
C TYR A 109 -2.95 -11.02 5.05
N ALA A 110 -2.92 -10.13 6.03
CA ALA A 110 -3.17 -10.43 7.44
C ALA A 110 -2.30 -11.58 8.04
N LEU A 111 -1.08 -11.82 7.54
CA LEU A 111 -0.22 -12.92 8.04
C LEU A 111 0.00 -12.90 9.56
N PHE A 112 0.35 -11.73 10.11
CA PHE A 112 0.62 -11.54 11.53
C PHE A 112 -0.42 -10.64 12.20
N LYS A 113 -1.58 -10.42 11.57
CA LYS A 113 -2.62 -9.57 12.12
C LYS A 113 -2.95 -9.96 13.56
N THR A 114 -2.91 -8.99 14.47
CA THR A 114 -3.19 -9.08 15.90
C THR A 114 -2.29 -10.06 16.67
N LYS A 115 -1.17 -10.51 16.10
CA LYS A 115 -0.13 -11.24 16.85
C LYS A 115 0.66 -10.28 17.72
N THR A 116 0.08 -9.91 18.86
CA THR A 116 0.57 -8.86 19.75
C THR A 116 1.98 -9.12 20.29
N THR A 117 2.39 -10.38 20.43
CA THR A 117 3.70 -10.80 20.94
C THR A 117 4.72 -11.15 19.86
N PHE A 118 4.34 -11.14 18.58
CA PHE A 118 5.25 -11.51 17.49
C PHE A 118 6.36 -10.46 17.33
N ASN A 119 7.62 -10.89 17.37
CA ASN A 119 8.79 -10.03 17.20
C ASN A 119 10.00 -10.78 16.61
N GLU A 120 9.75 -11.84 15.85
CA GLU A 120 10.81 -12.64 15.25
C GLU A 120 11.42 -11.95 14.03
N ASN A 121 12.72 -12.13 13.81
CA ASN A 121 13.40 -11.55 12.66
C ASN A 121 13.05 -12.33 11.38
N ILE A 122 12.47 -11.61 10.41
CA ILE A 122 12.03 -12.12 9.10
C ILE A 122 12.60 -11.28 7.94
N ASP A 123 13.65 -10.50 8.18
CA ASP A 123 14.30 -9.69 7.15
C ASP A 123 14.89 -10.56 6.02
N THR A 124 15.22 -11.82 6.31
CA THR A 124 15.78 -12.78 5.35
C THR A 124 14.76 -13.34 4.35
N TRP A 125 13.48 -13.04 4.51
CA TRP A 125 12.43 -13.58 3.65
C TRP A 125 12.52 -13.03 2.23
N THR A 126 12.33 -13.91 1.24
CA THR A 126 12.29 -13.52 -0.18
C THR A 126 10.87 -13.09 -0.57
N THR A 127 10.63 -11.78 -0.66
CA THR A 127 9.28 -11.19 -0.88
C THR A 127 8.99 -10.71 -2.29
N SER A 128 9.89 -10.93 -3.26
CA SER A 128 9.80 -10.34 -4.61
C SER A 128 8.54 -10.72 -5.41
N GLN A 129 7.85 -11.80 -5.04
CA GLN A 129 6.58 -12.23 -5.64
C GLN A 129 5.34 -11.72 -4.91
N VAL A 130 5.49 -11.08 -3.75
CA VAL A 130 4.37 -10.61 -2.92
C VAL A 130 3.77 -9.35 -3.52
N THR A 131 2.48 -9.41 -3.83
CA THR A 131 1.73 -8.28 -4.42
C THR A 131 0.78 -7.62 -3.43
N ASP A 132 0.39 -8.33 -2.36
CA ASP A 132 -0.58 -7.88 -1.36
C ASP A 132 0.01 -7.96 0.05
N PHE A 133 0.28 -6.80 0.64
CA PHE A 133 0.80 -6.64 2.01
C PHE A 133 -0.25 -6.09 2.99
N ARG A 134 -1.52 -6.13 2.59
CA ARG A 134 -2.59 -5.56 3.41
C ARG A 134 -2.66 -6.25 4.77
N LEU A 135 -2.78 -5.45 5.83
CA LEU A 135 -2.94 -5.92 7.20
C LEU A 135 -1.83 -6.85 7.72
N THR A 136 -0.68 -7.00 7.03
CA THR A 136 0.33 -8.00 7.38
C THR A 136 0.77 -7.90 8.84
N PHE A 137 0.94 -6.68 9.37
CA PHE A 137 1.33 -6.39 10.74
C PHE A 137 0.28 -5.56 11.51
N ASP A 138 -0.98 -5.55 11.05
CA ASP A 138 -2.10 -4.85 11.70
C ASP A 138 -2.25 -5.30 13.16
N GLY A 139 -2.10 -4.39 14.11
CA GLY A 139 -2.21 -4.64 15.54
C GLY A 139 -1.07 -5.46 16.15
N THR A 140 0.09 -5.54 15.49
CA THR A 140 1.30 -6.19 16.06
C THR A 140 2.01 -5.24 17.02
N SER A 141 1.66 -5.32 18.30
CA SER A 141 2.16 -4.39 19.33
C SER A 141 3.62 -4.61 19.75
N SER A 142 4.24 -5.75 19.42
CA SER A 142 5.64 -6.03 19.77
C SER A 142 6.59 -6.10 18.59
N PHE A 143 6.08 -6.10 17.35
CA PHE A 143 6.92 -6.30 16.17
C PHE A 143 7.72 -5.04 15.83
N ASN A 144 9.04 -5.11 15.97
CA ASN A 144 9.97 -4.04 15.59
C ASN A 144 11.32 -4.62 15.15
N GLN A 145 11.27 -5.50 14.15
CA GLN A 145 12.45 -6.10 13.51
C GLN A 145 12.70 -5.45 12.15
N PRO A 146 13.95 -5.47 11.63
CA PRO A 146 14.24 -4.93 10.31
C PRO A 146 13.43 -5.62 9.21
N LEU A 147 13.06 -4.85 8.20
CA LEU A 147 12.42 -5.29 6.95
C LEU A 147 13.07 -4.65 5.71
N SER A 148 14.28 -4.10 5.86
CA SER A 148 14.98 -3.35 4.83
C SER A 148 15.38 -4.22 3.63
N SER A 149 15.49 -5.54 3.82
CA SER A 149 15.86 -6.49 2.78
C SER A 149 14.66 -7.00 1.97
N TRP A 150 13.44 -6.63 2.35
CA TRP A 150 12.25 -7.01 1.61
C TRP A 150 12.19 -6.32 0.25
N ASP A 151 12.03 -7.10 -0.80
CA ASP A 151 11.69 -6.60 -2.14
C ASP A 151 10.19 -6.32 -2.21
N THR A 152 9.83 -5.05 -2.29
CA THR A 152 8.45 -4.55 -2.38
C THR A 152 8.06 -4.10 -3.80
N SER A 153 8.95 -4.28 -4.79
CA SER A 153 8.73 -3.79 -6.17
C SER A 153 7.53 -4.41 -6.90
N SER A 154 6.97 -5.50 -6.38
CA SER A 154 5.74 -6.14 -6.87
C SER A 154 4.48 -5.71 -6.12
N ALA A 155 4.60 -4.93 -5.04
CA ALA A 155 3.47 -4.54 -4.20
C ALA A 155 2.48 -3.64 -4.94
N THR A 156 1.20 -3.98 -4.82
CA THR A 156 0.09 -3.19 -5.39
C THR A 156 -0.81 -2.58 -4.32
N SER A 157 -0.78 -3.12 -3.09
CA SER A 157 -1.61 -2.66 -1.98
C SER A 157 -0.92 -2.90 -0.64
N MET A 158 -0.87 -1.86 0.19
CA MET A 158 -0.27 -1.87 1.54
C MET A 158 -1.24 -1.34 2.61
N ASN A 159 -2.54 -1.29 2.32
CA ASN A 159 -3.54 -0.76 3.26
C ASN A 159 -3.47 -1.47 4.63
N LEU A 160 -3.53 -0.69 5.72
CA LEU A 160 -3.47 -1.14 7.11
C LEU A 160 -2.22 -1.97 7.48
N MET A 161 -1.15 -2.00 6.68
CA MET A 161 -0.02 -2.91 6.91
C MET A 161 0.56 -2.79 8.33
N PHE A 162 0.70 -1.57 8.87
CA PHE A 162 1.23 -1.29 10.21
C PHE A 162 0.22 -0.54 11.10
N TYR A 163 -1.07 -0.66 10.83
CA TYR A 163 -2.10 -0.02 11.66
C TYR A 163 -1.98 -0.51 13.12
N GLY A 164 -1.86 0.40 14.09
CA GLY A 164 -1.72 0.07 15.51
C GLY A 164 -0.43 -0.70 15.86
N SER A 165 0.57 -0.72 14.98
CA SER A 165 1.85 -1.41 15.22
C SER A 165 2.88 -0.50 15.90
N THR A 166 3.76 -1.09 16.71
CA THR A 166 4.92 -0.39 17.29
C THR A 166 6.12 -0.32 16.35
N PHE A 167 6.00 -0.87 15.15
CA PHE A 167 7.05 -0.87 14.13
C PHE A 167 7.57 0.54 13.83
N ASN A 168 8.89 0.69 13.90
CA ASN A 168 9.61 1.93 13.68
C ASN A 168 11.04 1.66 13.16
N GLU A 169 11.20 0.64 12.32
CA GLU A 169 12.46 0.34 11.63
C GLU A 169 12.52 1.03 10.25
N ASP A 170 13.74 1.13 9.71
CA ASP A 170 13.96 1.78 8.42
C ASP A 170 13.41 0.95 7.25
N ILE A 171 12.58 1.59 6.43
CA ILE A 171 11.95 1.07 5.22
C ILE A 171 12.08 2.07 4.05
N SER A 172 13.02 3.02 4.15
CA SER A 172 13.29 4.02 3.11
C SER A 172 13.71 3.39 1.77
N THR A 173 14.20 2.15 1.80
CA THR A 173 14.64 1.37 0.63
C THR A 173 13.50 0.71 -0.15
N TRP A 174 12.28 0.71 0.38
CA TRP A 174 11.15 0.05 -0.28
C TRP A 174 10.77 0.74 -1.60
N ASP A 175 10.51 -0.08 -2.63
CA ASP A 175 9.93 0.35 -3.89
C ASP A 175 8.40 0.28 -3.79
N VAL A 176 7.76 1.44 -3.63
CA VAL A 176 6.30 1.58 -3.57
C VAL A 176 5.68 2.11 -4.87
N SER A 177 6.45 2.18 -5.96
CA SER A 177 6.05 2.81 -7.23
C SER A 177 4.82 2.20 -7.89
N LYS A 178 4.46 0.95 -7.55
CA LYS A 178 3.26 0.24 -8.05
C LYS A 178 2.09 0.20 -7.06
N VAL A 179 2.27 0.72 -5.85
CA VAL A 179 1.22 0.70 -4.83
C VAL A 179 0.12 1.69 -5.21
N VAL A 180 -1.13 1.21 -5.18
CA VAL A 180 -2.31 2.02 -5.54
C VAL A 180 -3.06 2.52 -4.30
N GLY A 181 -2.94 1.81 -3.16
CA GLY A 181 -3.61 2.17 -1.91
C GLY A 181 -2.73 1.96 -0.67
N MET A 182 -2.64 3.01 0.14
CA MET A 182 -1.91 3.08 1.40
C MET A 182 -2.81 3.53 2.57
N GLY A 183 -4.13 3.32 2.45
CA GLY A 183 -5.07 3.76 3.46
C GLY A 183 -4.77 3.10 4.80
N PHE A 184 -4.78 3.89 5.88
CA PHE A 184 -4.44 3.44 7.24
C PHE A 184 -3.05 2.79 7.41
N MET A 185 -2.13 2.89 6.44
CA MET A 185 -0.88 2.13 6.45
C MET A 185 -0.08 2.28 7.75
N PHE A 186 0.00 3.50 8.30
CA PHE A 186 0.66 3.83 9.56
C PHE A 186 -0.30 4.43 10.59
N GLY A 187 -1.60 4.18 10.47
CA GLY A 187 -2.56 4.71 11.43
C GLY A 187 -2.35 4.15 12.84
N ALA A 188 -2.42 4.98 13.88
CA ALA A 188 -2.13 4.63 15.28
C ALA A 188 -0.76 3.94 15.49
N SER A 189 0.18 4.13 14.55
CA SER A 189 1.50 3.51 14.60
C SER A 189 2.51 4.36 15.36
N SER A 190 3.54 3.71 15.90
CA SER A 190 4.73 4.38 16.45
C SER A 190 5.72 4.85 15.37
N PHE A 191 5.46 4.55 14.09
CA PHE A 191 6.37 4.83 12.99
C PHE A 191 6.74 6.31 12.87
N ASN A 192 8.04 6.59 12.78
CA ASN A 192 8.61 7.93 12.63
C ASN A 192 9.96 7.89 11.87
N ARG A 193 10.04 7.09 10.80
CA ARG A 193 11.20 7.06 9.90
C ARG A 193 10.95 7.81 8.61
N ASN A 194 12.02 8.35 8.04
CA ASN A 194 11.96 9.15 6.83
C ASN A 194 11.60 8.26 5.63
N ILE A 195 10.53 8.62 4.93
CA ILE A 195 10.01 7.96 3.72
C ILE A 195 9.75 8.99 2.60
N ASP A 196 10.35 10.18 2.68
CA ASP A 196 10.22 11.23 1.66
C ASP A 196 10.76 10.78 0.29
N SER A 197 11.65 9.78 0.27
CA SER A 197 12.23 9.18 -0.95
C SER A 197 11.30 8.23 -1.71
N TRP A 198 10.13 7.88 -1.15
CA TRP A 198 9.20 6.96 -1.77
C TRP A 198 8.54 7.55 -3.01
N ASP A 199 8.52 6.78 -4.10
CA ASP A 199 7.72 7.11 -5.28
C ASP A 199 6.25 6.70 -5.06
N VAL A 200 5.44 7.65 -4.60
CA VAL A 200 4.00 7.46 -4.38
C VAL A 200 3.15 7.86 -5.60
N SER A 201 3.74 8.05 -6.77
CA SER A 201 3.05 8.60 -7.94
C SER A 201 1.89 7.74 -8.47
N SER A 202 1.85 6.44 -8.15
CA SER A 202 0.74 5.54 -8.50
C SER A 202 -0.38 5.50 -7.45
N VAL A 203 -0.16 6.07 -6.26
CA VAL A 203 -1.12 5.98 -5.15
C VAL A 203 -2.31 6.89 -5.41
N THR A 204 -3.51 6.34 -5.25
CA THR A 204 -4.78 7.06 -5.43
C THR A 204 -5.52 7.30 -4.12
N ARG A 205 -5.19 6.51 -3.09
CA ARG A 205 -5.85 6.46 -1.78
C ARG A 205 -4.82 6.61 -0.65
N PHE A 206 -4.84 7.79 -0.03
CA PHE A 206 -4.05 8.17 1.15
C PHE A 206 -4.93 8.35 2.40
N ASP A 207 -6.21 7.98 2.33
CA ASP A 207 -7.16 8.13 3.41
C ASP A 207 -6.65 7.47 4.70
N SER A 208 -6.65 8.25 5.79
CA SER A 208 -6.17 7.80 7.10
C SER A 208 -4.73 7.26 7.16
N ALA A 209 -3.86 7.50 6.15
CA ALA A 209 -2.53 6.88 6.09
C ALA A 209 -1.69 7.07 7.37
N PHE A 210 -1.84 8.22 8.04
CA PHE A 210 -1.20 8.59 9.31
C PHE A 210 -2.23 9.00 10.38
N GLU A 211 -3.47 8.51 10.30
CA GLU A 211 -4.50 8.77 11.32
C GLU A 211 -4.00 8.32 12.70
N LEU A 212 -4.08 9.15 13.74
CA LEU A 212 -3.60 8.88 15.10
C LEU A 212 -2.09 8.57 15.19
N ALA A 213 -1.29 8.85 14.15
CA ALA A 213 0.15 8.66 14.18
C ALA A 213 0.84 9.80 14.95
N THR A 214 0.65 9.81 16.27
CA THR A 214 1.05 10.92 17.15
C THR A 214 2.55 11.17 17.19
N ASN A 215 3.39 10.18 16.85
CA ASN A 215 4.84 10.31 16.81
C ASN A 215 5.39 10.80 15.46
N PHE A 216 4.62 10.68 14.37
CA PHE A 216 5.13 10.92 13.01
C PHE A 216 5.30 12.41 12.74
N ASN A 217 6.51 12.82 12.37
CA ASN A 217 6.81 14.19 11.95
C ASN A 217 7.99 14.23 10.95
N GLN A 218 8.02 13.30 10.01
CA GLN A 218 9.04 13.22 8.96
C GLN A 218 8.58 13.93 7.68
N PRO A 219 9.51 14.50 6.89
CA PRO A 219 9.16 15.19 5.66
C PRO A 219 8.42 14.27 4.68
N LEU A 220 7.47 14.86 3.96
CA LEU A 220 6.72 14.23 2.87
C LEU A 220 6.60 15.16 1.64
N GLY A 221 7.34 16.27 1.63
CA GLY A 221 7.22 17.31 0.60
C GLY A 221 7.66 16.85 -0.80
N SER A 222 8.46 15.78 -0.89
CA SER A 222 8.92 15.23 -2.17
C SER A 222 7.91 14.25 -2.79
N TRP A 223 6.84 13.88 -2.07
CA TRP A 223 5.83 12.96 -2.57
C TRP A 223 5.05 13.52 -3.75
N ASN A 224 5.04 12.79 -4.86
CA ASN A 224 4.17 13.08 -6.00
C ASN A 224 2.76 12.55 -5.75
N VAL A 225 1.90 13.38 -5.14
CA VAL A 225 0.51 13.03 -4.83
C VAL A 225 -0.48 13.32 -5.97
N GLY A 226 -0.01 13.66 -7.18
CA GLY A 226 -0.83 14.14 -8.30
C GLY A 226 -1.85 13.15 -8.87
N ASN A 227 -1.80 11.87 -8.48
CA ASN A 227 -2.83 10.87 -8.79
C ASN A 227 -3.78 10.57 -7.62
N GLY A 228 -3.51 11.12 -6.44
CA GLY A 228 -4.32 11.01 -5.24
C GLY A 228 -5.69 11.66 -5.41
N ASN A 229 -6.76 10.97 -5.01
CA ASN A 229 -8.11 11.53 -4.95
C ASN A 229 -8.74 11.47 -3.55
N GLN A 230 -8.16 10.70 -2.62
CA GLN A 230 -8.64 10.49 -1.26
C GLN A 230 -7.56 10.84 -0.24
N PHE A 231 -7.74 11.95 0.48
CA PHE A 231 -6.86 12.47 1.54
C PHE A 231 -7.59 12.65 2.88
N GLY A 232 -8.86 12.25 2.95
CA GLY A 232 -9.67 12.38 4.16
C GLY A 232 -9.01 11.66 5.33
N TYR A 233 -9.05 12.28 6.50
CA TYR A 233 -8.47 11.75 7.74
C TYR A 233 -6.96 11.44 7.70
N MET A 234 -6.23 11.77 6.63
CA MET A 234 -4.83 11.34 6.42
C MET A 234 -3.92 11.64 7.62
N PHE A 235 -4.09 12.81 8.27
CA PHE A 235 -3.36 13.23 9.47
C PHE A 235 -4.31 13.52 10.65
N TYR A 236 -5.48 12.88 10.68
CA TYR A 236 -6.45 13.01 11.77
C TYR A 236 -5.78 12.69 13.11
N GLN A 237 -5.79 13.63 14.07
CA GLN A 237 -5.11 13.49 15.37
C GLN A 237 -3.61 13.12 15.28
N ALA A 238 -2.92 13.42 14.18
CA ALA A 238 -1.47 13.33 14.10
C ALA A 238 -0.84 14.53 14.82
N THR A 239 -0.81 14.47 16.15
CA THR A 239 -0.54 15.63 17.03
C THR A 239 0.87 16.22 16.90
N ASN A 240 1.84 15.53 16.31
CA ASN A 240 3.19 16.07 16.09
C ASN A 240 3.45 16.50 14.64
N PHE A 241 2.61 16.11 13.69
CA PHE A 241 2.87 16.34 12.27
C PHE A 241 2.72 17.82 11.92
N ASN A 242 3.79 18.45 11.43
CA ASN A 242 3.80 19.84 10.98
C ASN A 242 4.86 20.09 9.89
N GLN A 243 4.97 19.18 8.92
CA GLN A 243 5.93 19.29 7.83
C GLN A 243 5.34 20.02 6.63
N ASP A 244 6.19 20.70 5.86
CA ASP A 244 5.80 21.47 4.68
C ASP A 244 5.24 20.55 3.57
N LEU A 245 4.04 20.87 3.10
CA LEU A 245 3.31 20.20 2.02
C LEU A 245 2.94 21.15 0.88
N SER A 246 3.51 22.36 0.85
CA SER A 246 3.18 23.41 -0.13
C SER A 246 3.45 22.99 -1.59
N SER A 247 4.40 22.07 -1.80
CA SER A 247 4.79 21.52 -3.10
C SER A 247 3.79 20.50 -3.68
N TRP A 248 2.84 20.02 -2.89
CA TRP A 248 1.92 18.96 -3.33
C TRP A 248 0.95 19.45 -4.41
N ASP A 249 0.93 18.76 -5.55
CA ASP A 249 -0.13 18.90 -6.54
C ASP A 249 -1.35 18.07 -6.13
N VAL A 250 -2.32 18.73 -5.49
CA VAL A 250 -3.60 18.11 -5.09
C VAL A 250 -4.73 18.36 -6.10
N SER A 251 -4.43 18.74 -7.34
CA SER A 251 -5.43 19.12 -8.36
C SER A 251 -6.41 18.01 -8.77
N LYS A 252 -6.12 16.74 -8.42
CA LYS A 252 -7.05 15.59 -8.56
C LYS A 252 -7.71 15.16 -7.26
N GLY A 253 -7.35 15.78 -6.14
CA GLY A 253 -7.91 15.54 -4.83
C GLY A 253 -9.39 15.86 -4.78
N ALA A 254 -10.20 14.88 -4.34
CA ALA A 254 -11.64 15.02 -4.23
C ALA A 254 -12.13 15.03 -2.78
N ARG A 255 -11.46 14.32 -1.86
CA ARG A 255 -11.88 14.20 -0.46
C ARG A 255 -10.80 14.68 0.50
N PHE A 256 -11.09 15.74 1.27
CA PHE A 256 -10.20 16.34 2.28
C PHE A 256 -10.87 16.46 3.66
N SER A 257 -11.99 15.77 3.89
CA SER A 257 -12.67 15.80 5.19
C SER A 257 -11.72 15.39 6.30
N SER A 258 -11.65 16.21 7.35
CA SER A 258 -10.86 15.93 8.55
C SER A 258 -9.38 15.63 8.34
N THR A 259 -8.78 16.04 7.21
CA THR A 259 -7.38 15.71 6.87
C THR A 259 -6.40 16.11 7.98
N PHE A 260 -6.57 17.27 8.60
CA PHE A 260 -5.71 17.81 9.66
C PHE A 260 -6.46 18.01 10.99
N HIS A 261 -7.63 17.40 11.15
CA HIS A 261 -8.47 17.53 12.34
C HIS A 261 -7.69 17.14 13.60
N GLN A 262 -7.66 18.01 14.62
CA GLN A 262 -6.92 17.82 15.87
C GLN A 262 -5.42 17.50 15.69
N SER A 263 -4.81 17.99 14.61
CA SER A 263 -3.36 17.91 14.39
C SER A 263 -2.65 19.21 14.78
N ASN A 264 -1.32 19.16 14.85
CA ASN A 264 -0.47 20.35 15.03
C ASN A 264 -0.05 20.99 13.69
N PHE A 265 -0.70 20.61 12.58
CA PHE A 265 -0.38 21.10 11.27
C PHE A 265 -0.70 22.60 11.15
N ASN A 266 0.30 23.39 10.73
CA ASN A 266 0.17 24.84 10.54
C ASN A 266 1.08 25.35 9.42
N GLN A 267 1.23 24.58 8.34
CA GLN A 267 2.01 24.99 7.16
C GLN A 267 1.10 25.64 6.11
N ASP A 268 1.68 26.52 5.30
CA ASP A 268 0.96 27.21 4.24
C ASP A 268 0.59 26.24 3.09
N VAL A 269 -0.71 26.15 2.83
CA VAL A 269 -1.30 25.34 1.74
C VAL A 269 -2.17 26.21 0.81
N SER A 270 -2.04 27.53 0.87
CA SER A 270 -2.79 28.49 0.06
C SER A 270 -2.59 28.27 -1.44
N GLY A 271 -1.42 27.75 -1.85
CA GLY A 271 -1.06 27.43 -3.23
C GLY A 271 -1.72 26.16 -3.80
N TRP A 272 -2.38 25.34 -2.98
CA TRP A 272 -3.01 24.11 -3.44
C TRP A 272 -4.14 24.37 -4.45
N ASN A 273 -4.19 23.59 -5.53
CA ASN A 273 -5.32 23.56 -6.44
C ASN A 273 -6.45 22.68 -5.86
N VAL A 274 -7.43 23.31 -5.23
CA VAL A 274 -8.55 22.64 -4.55
C VAL A 274 -9.84 22.60 -5.37
N ALA A 275 -9.80 23.00 -6.65
CA ALA A 275 -11.00 23.19 -7.47
C ALA A 275 -11.83 21.91 -7.69
N LYS A 276 -11.19 20.72 -7.61
CA LYS A 276 -11.89 19.42 -7.69
C LYS A 276 -12.32 18.86 -6.34
N GLY A 277 -12.00 19.53 -5.24
CA GLY A 277 -12.40 19.11 -3.91
C GLY A 277 -13.91 19.11 -3.76
N THR A 278 -14.44 18.00 -3.23
CA THR A 278 -15.87 17.79 -2.99
C THR A 278 -16.21 17.70 -1.51
N THR A 279 -15.22 17.57 -0.62
CA THR A 279 -15.45 17.61 0.83
C THR A 279 -14.27 18.24 1.58
N PHE A 280 -14.58 19.17 2.49
CA PHE A 280 -13.63 19.87 3.37
C PHE A 280 -14.13 19.94 4.82
N ASN A 281 -15.20 19.22 5.16
CA ASN A 281 -15.77 19.20 6.50
C ASN A 281 -14.69 18.92 7.54
N SER A 282 -14.63 19.78 8.55
CA SER A 282 -13.73 19.65 9.69
C SER A 282 -12.25 19.49 9.33
N MET A 283 -11.83 19.91 8.13
CA MET A 283 -10.47 19.69 7.62
C MET A 283 -9.39 20.14 8.61
N PHE A 284 -9.56 21.30 9.26
CA PHE A 284 -8.64 21.86 10.26
C PHE A 284 -9.26 21.93 11.66
N TYR A 285 -10.40 21.29 11.91
CA TYR A 285 -11.12 21.38 13.18
C TYR A 285 -10.21 21.09 14.38
N SER A 286 -10.18 22.00 15.37
CA SER A 286 -9.38 21.88 16.59
C SER A 286 -7.88 21.64 16.33
N SER A 287 -7.35 22.09 15.18
CA SER A 287 -5.92 22.04 14.87
C SER A 287 -5.19 23.33 15.23
N ALA A 288 -3.86 23.32 15.13
CA ALA A 288 -3.03 24.52 15.29
C ALA A 288 -3.09 25.51 14.10
N PHE A 289 -3.88 25.20 13.06
CA PHE A 289 -3.88 25.91 11.80
C PHE A 289 -4.34 27.38 11.91
N ASN A 290 -3.57 28.31 11.37
CA ASN A 290 -3.91 29.73 11.26
C ASN A 290 -3.35 30.42 10.01
N GLN A 291 -3.22 29.71 8.89
CA GLN A 291 -2.71 30.29 7.64
C GLN A 291 -3.82 30.94 6.80
N ASP A 292 -3.46 31.91 5.97
CA ASP A 292 -4.39 32.58 5.04
C ASP A 292 -4.72 31.68 3.85
N LEU A 293 -6.00 31.31 3.71
CA LEU A 293 -6.51 30.49 2.62
C LEU A 293 -7.47 31.25 1.69
N CYS A 294 -7.44 32.58 1.65
CA CYS A 294 -8.34 33.36 0.80
C CYS A 294 -8.24 33.03 -0.70
N ALA A 295 -7.08 32.53 -1.15
CA ALA A 295 -6.89 32.00 -2.50
C ALA A 295 -7.82 30.83 -2.84
N TRP A 296 -8.28 30.06 -1.84
CA TRP A 296 -9.22 28.95 -2.03
C TRP A 296 -10.66 29.43 -2.28
N GLY A 297 -10.97 30.69 -1.96
CA GLY A 297 -12.25 31.32 -2.26
C GLY A 297 -12.25 32.13 -3.55
N ASN A 298 -11.19 32.92 -3.76
CA ASN A 298 -11.16 33.98 -4.77
C ASN A 298 -9.91 33.95 -5.67
N GLY A 299 -9.06 32.92 -5.53
CA GLY A 299 -7.84 32.75 -6.34
C GLY A 299 -8.08 32.03 -7.66
N ALA A 300 -6.99 31.55 -8.28
CA ALA A 300 -7.02 30.90 -9.59
C ALA A 300 -7.76 29.55 -9.62
N ASN A 301 -7.76 28.83 -8.48
CA ASN A 301 -8.31 27.48 -8.36
C ASN A 301 -9.24 27.36 -7.14
N PRO A 302 -10.35 28.12 -7.09
CA PRO A 302 -11.18 28.18 -5.89
C PRO A 302 -11.99 26.89 -5.71
N ILE A 303 -12.41 26.61 -4.48
CA ILE A 303 -13.36 25.54 -4.16
C ILE A 303 -14.63 25.71 -5.01
N ALA A 304 -15.13 24.61 -5.56
CA ALA A 304 -16.32 24.60 -6.41
C ALA A 304 -17.58 25.03 -5.61
N LEU A 305 -18.41 25.87 -6.25
CA LEU A 305 -19.65 26.41 -5.67
C LEU A 305 -20.66 25.30 -5.35
N ASN A 306 -21.31 25.38 -4.19
CA ASN A 306 -22.47 24.56 -3.81
C ASN A 306 -22.27 23.03 -3.86
N THR A 307 -21.04 22.55 -4.06
CA THR A 307 -20.72 21.12 -4.21
C THR A 307 -19.82 20.59 -3.12
N ALA A 308 -19.20 21.46 -2.33
CA ALA A 308 -18.17 21.08 -1.36
C ALA A 308 -18.56 21.50 0.07
N PRO A 309 -19.00 20.56 0.93
CA PRO A 309 -19.27 20.86 2.32
C PRO A 309 -18.00 21.32 3.05
N THR A 310 -18.08 22.48 3.70
CA THR A 310 -17.02 23.14 4.49
C THR A 310 -17.40 23.24 5.97
N ALA A 311 -18.34 22.42 6.45
CA ALA A 311 -18.87 22.50 7.79
C ALA A 311 -17.77 22.27 8.83
N ALA A 312 -17.70 23.15 9.82
CA ALA A 312 -16.73 23.17 10.91
C ALA A 312 -15.26 23.15 10.44
N MET A 313 -14.97 23.63 9.23
CA MET A 313 -13.64 23.53 8.61
C MET A 313 -12.54 24.15 9.48
N PHE A 314 -12.83 25.28 10.15
CA PHE A 314 -11.91 26.02 11.01
C PHE A 314 -12.36 26.11 12.47
N ASP A 315 -13.42 25.43 12.88
CA ASP A 315 -13.91 25.49 14.26
C ASP A 315 -12.81 25.07 15.24
N ALA A 316 -12.72 25.76 16.38
CA ALA A 316 -11.70 25.55 17.41
C ALA A 316 -10.23 25.69 16.95
N THR A 317 -9.98 26.36 15.83
CA THR A 317 -8.62 26.78 15.41
C THR A 317 -8.26 28.16 15.96
N PRO A 318 -6.98 28.54 15.97
CA PRO A 318 -6.53 29.92 16.24
C PRO A 318 -6.74 30.89 15.07
N CYS A 319 -7.50 30.53 14.04
CA CYS A 319 -7.85 31.44 12.94
C CYS A 319 -8.53 32.72 13.43
N PRO A 320 -8.19 33.90 12.89
CA PRO A 320 -8.90 35.15 13.18
C PRO A 320 -10.40 35.07 12.91
N THR A 321 -10.80 34.30 11.91
CA THR A 321 -12.19 33.98 11.58
C THR A 321 -12.36 32.48 11.42
N ASN A 322 -13.15 31.87 12.30
CA ASN A 322 -13.36 30.42 12.33
C ASN A 322 -14.78 30.00 11.93
N THR A 323 -15.62 30.94 11.48
CA THR A 323 -16.94 30.62 10.92
C THR A 323 -16.80 29.84 9.63
N ASN A 324 -17.79 29.01 9.31
CA ASN A 324 -17.81 28.26 8.05
C ASN A 324 -17.68 29.20 6.83
N PRO A 325 -16.83 28.87 5.85
CA PRO A 325 -16.75 29.62 4.60
C PRO A 325 -18.10 29.65 3.88
N ASP A 326 -18.60 30.85 3.58
CA ASP A 326 -19.72 31.05 2.66
C ASP A 326 -19.18 31.06 1.23
N LEU A 327 -19.40 29.95 0.52
CA LEU A 327 -19.00 29.80 -0.88
C LEU A 327 -19.87 30.65 -1.83
N ASN A 328 -21.02 31.13 -1.40
CA ASN A 328 -21.93 31.97 -2.21
C ASN A 328 -21.75 33.47 -1.97
N ALA A 329 -20.93 33.86 -0.98
CA ALA A 329 -20.58 35.26 -0.74
C ALA A 329 -19.67 35.83 -1.84
N SER A 330 -19.63 37.17 -1.91
CA SER A 330 -18.73 37.91 -2.78
C SER A 330 -18.03 39.01 -1.97
N PRO A 331 -16.74 38.86 -1.62
CA PRO A 331 -15.86 37.72 -1.89
C PRO A 331 -16.24 36.45 -1.10
N ARG A 332 -15.81 35.27 -1.59
CA ARG A 332 -16.06 33.99 -0.89
C ARG A 332 -15.21 33.91 0.37
N GLY A 333 -15.76 33.41 1.46
CA GLY A 333 -15.03 33.24 2.71
C GLY A 333 -15.92 33.33 3.94
N PRO A 334 -15.33 33.48 5.13
CA PRO A 334 -13.88 33.58 5.36
C PRO A 334 -13.16 32.25 5.13
N PHE A 335 -11.85 32.31 4.86
CA PHE A 335 -10.97 31.15 4.75
C PHE A 335 -9.82 31.31 5.74
N CYS A 336 -10.12 31.10 7.03
CA CYS A 336 -9.31 31.46 8.21
C CYS A 336 -9.17 32.98 8.44
N TYR A 337 -9.00 33.75 7.37
CA TYR A 337 -8.98 35.21 7.34
C TYR A 337 -10.19 35.76 6.58
N THR A 338 -10.48 37.04 6.81
CA THR A 338 -11.43 37.78 5.99
C THR A 338 -10.84 38.00 4.60
N CYS A 339 -11.53 37.42 3.62
CA CYS A 339 -11.38 37.71 2.21
C CYS A 339 -12.38 38.80 1.85
#